data_AF-A0A9D8NSH8-F1
#
_entry.id   AF-A0A9D8NSH8-F1
#
_cell.length_a   1.000
_cell.length_b   1.000
_cell.length_c   1.000
_cell.angle_alpha   90.00
_cell.angle_beta   90.00
_cell.angle_gamma   90.00
#
_symmetry.space_group_name_H-M   'P 1'
#
loop_
_entity.id
_entity.type
_entity.pdbx_description
1 polymer ?
#
loop_
_entity_poly.entity_id
_entity_poly.type
_entity_poly.pdbx_seq_one_letter_code
_entity_poly.pdbx_strand_id
1 'polypeptide(L)'
;MSFMRLIRFMVLWMAVAGNGPLVAQTAPMLPPPRDMGLDGPAGGDPLSGPREANSIPPYAIKPNIVAEPDETVLPINLSSAFMLSDARPLIIEAAKAAEVVAAAQMQRANVLWLPNIYAGVDYFRHDGLYPLPSGGVAVNNRAALTIGPGVSAVFATTDAIFEPLAAKQILKARQMSVQAAKNDALMEVAVSYFNVQQARGRMAGANDTVARARELVRRVTTLGRDLVAPVEADRAKTILAEQEEVLVKAREDWLVSAADLTRLLRLNPAARVVPTEPPHLALFLISPSEEVDSLIPVGLTNRPELAASQAIVQATIAKLRQERMRPLIPSLVFQGNSGANGNSAPLIGGMAAGGTLGDIQYGSRFDVNAVALWELKNMGAGNRALIREREGQRLQANIELFNTQDKVAAEVAQAHAQLRSAKNRVALADTGLREALINYEGNLKGMEQTTRFGDLLVLVNRPQEVVASLQQLDNAYRAYFLAVQDYNRSQFRLFRAMGYPAEVLACRNLIDAPEEVDTTRPFDLPPVTAIPCANAFCQPPGKR
;
A
#
# COMPACT_ATOMS: atom_id res chain seq x y z
N MET A 1 13.73 -8.62 66.49
CA MET A 1 14.79 -7.64 66.79
C MET A 1 16.14 -8.24 66.39
N SER A 2 16.87 -7.52 65.55
CA SER A 2 18.29 -7.69 65.20
C SER A 2 18.76 -9.03 64.59
N PHE A 3 18.76 -9.08 63.26
CA PHE A 3 19.69 -9.91 62.48
C PHE A 3 20.30 -9.07 61.34
N MET A 4 20.97 -7.98 61.72
CA MET A 4 21.64 -7.07 60.80
C MET A 4 22.88 -6.50 61.47
N ARG A 5 23.96 -7.30 61.57
CA ARG A 5 25.26 -6.81 62.08
C ARG A 5 26.50 -7.68 61.76
N LEU A 6 26.46 -8.56 60.75
CA LEU A 6 27.56 -9.52 60.52
C LEU A 6 28.20 -9.52 59.12
N ILE A 7 28.04 -8.45 58.32
CA ILE A 7 28.77 -8.30 57.04
C ILE A 7 29.28 -6.85 56.92
N ARG A 8 30.23 -6.48 57.78
CA ARG A 8 30.91 -5.17 57.67
C ARG A 8 32.39 -5.17 58.08
N PHE A 9 33.03 -6.33 58.18
CA PHE A 9 34.40 -6.42 58.72
C PHE A 9 35.43 -7.18 57.86
N MET A 10 35.14 -7.41 56.58
CA MET A 10 36.06 -8.20 55.74
C MET A 10 36.20 -7.66 54.31
N VAL A 11 36.54 -6.38 54.15
CA VAL A 11 37.37 -5.87 53.01
C VAL A 11 37.96 -4.51 53.43
N LEU A 12 38.92 -4.50 54.35
CA LEU A 12 39.71 -3.31 54.66
C LEU A 12 41.17 -3.71 54.95
N TRP A 13 41.79 -4.48 54.06
CA TRP A 13 43.22 -4.81 54.12
C TRP A 13 43.73 -5.15 52.71
N MET A 14 43.82 -4.14 51.84
CA MET A 14 44.68 -4.15 50.65
C MET A 14 44.81 -2.73 50.11
N ALA A 15 45.63 -1.94 50.78
CA ALA A 15 46.18 -0.70 50.24
C ALA A 15 47.64 -0.66 50.67
N VAL A 16 48.57 -0.83 49.71
CA VAL A 16 49.87 -0.16 49.55
C VAL A 16 50.63 -0.90 48.45
N ALA A 17 50.75 -0.27 47.27
CA ALA A 17 51.92 -0.25 46.38
C ALA A 17 51.46 -0.03 44.92
N GLY A 18 51.70 1.17 44.38
CA GLY A 18 51.50 1.43 42.95
C GLY A 18 51.11 2.87 42.60
N ASN A 19 51.79 3.88 43.15
CA ASN A 19 51.69 5.26 42.64
C ASN A 19 52.59 5.41 41.41
N GLY A 20 52.02 5.22 40.23
CA GLY A 20 52.51 5.82 38.98
C GLY A 20 51.41 6.74 38.44
N PRO A 21 51.71 7.96 37.95
CA PRO A 21 50.68 8.79 37.35
C PRO A 21 50.26 8.13 36.02
N LEU A 22 49.10 7.47 36.03
CA LEU A 22 48.37 7.20 34.80
C LEU A 22 47.93 8.55 34.25
N VAL A 23 48.67 9.05 33.26
CA VAL A 23 48.18 10.10 32.37
C VAL A 23 46.95 9.51 31.70
N ALA A 24 45.77 9.87 32.21
CA ALA A 24 44.53 9.67 31.50
C ALA A 24 44.64 10.51 30.22
N GLN A 25 45.03 9.88 29.12
CA GLN A 25 44.75 10.43 27.81
C GLN A 25 43.23 10.61 27.76
N THR A 26 42.79 11.85 27.90
CA THR A 26 41.45 12.25 27.53
C THR A 26 41.30 11.85 26.07
N ALA A 27 40.59 10.74 25.83
CA ALA A 27 40.10 10.42 24.52
C ALA A 27 39.42 11.70 23.98
N PRO A 28 39.77 12.16 22.77
CA PRO A 28 39.07 13.31 22.20
C PRO A 28 37.58 12.99 22.25
N MET A 29 36.80 13.84 22.95
CA MET A 29 35.34 13.74 22.95
C MET A 29 34.90 13.69 21.48
N LEU A 30 34.21 12.62 21.11
CA LEU A 30 33.52 12.53 19.82
C LEU A 30 32.80 13.87 19.59
N PRO A 31 32.95 14.50 18.42
CA PRO A 31 32.21 15.72 18.13
C PRO A 31 30.71 15.43 18.39
N PRO A 32 29.99 16.36 19.04
CA PRO A 32 28.60 16.12 19.38
C PRO A 32 27.82 15.71 18.12
N PRO A 33 26.85 14.78 18.24
CA PRO A 33 26.01 14.39 17.11
C PRO A 33 25.40 15.63 16.49
N ARG A 34 25.48 15.73 15.16
CA ARG A 34 24.82 16.81 14.44
C ARG A 34 23.32 16.73 14.68
N ASP A 35 22.71 17.83 15.11
CA ASP A 35 21.25 17.91 15.17
C ASP A 35 20.71 17.92 13.73
N MET A 36 20.03 16.83 13.38
CA MET A 36 19.43 16.62 12.06
C MET A 36 17.92 16.91 12.08
N GLY A 37 17.34 17.32 13.21
CA GLY A 37 15.90 17.56 13.31
C GLY A 37 15.04 16.29 13.17
N LEU A 38 15.62 15.11 13.39
CA LEU A 38 14.91 13.81 13.29
C LEU A 38 14.01 13.52 14.50
N ASP A 39 14.15 14.31 15.56
CA ASP A 39 13.35 14.24 16.78
C ASP A 39 12.34 15.40 16.81
N GLY A 40 11.10 15.11 17.18
CA GLY A 40 10.07 16.11 17.48
C GLY A 40 9.99 16.39 18.98
N PRO A 41 9.30 17.47 19.41
CA PRO A 41 9.01 17.68 20.83
C PRO A 41 8.25 16.47 21.39
N ALA A 42 8.67 15.99 22.57
CA ALA A 42 7.98 14.91 23.27
C ALA A 42 6.59 15.38 23.74
N GLY A 43 5.55 14.59 23.49
CA GLY A 43 4.17 14.87 23.93
C GLY A 43 3.38 15.89 23.09
N GLY A 44 3.81 16.16 21.85
CA GLY A 44 3.04 16.95 20.87
C GLY A 44 2.00 16.12 20.10
N ASP A 45 1.26 16.75 19.18
CA ASP A 45 0.41 16.02 18.21
C ASP A 45 1.28 14.99 17.45
N PRO A 46 0.93 13.69 17.44
CA PRO A 46 1.69 12.66 16.73
C PRO A 46 1.82 12.96 15.23
N LEU A 47 0.94 13.79 14.68
CA LEU A 47 1.05 14.38 13.34
C LEU A 47 1.43 15.87 13.43
N SER A 48 2.72 16.16 13.62
CA SER A 48 3.25 17.53 13.51
C SER A 48 3.36 18.02 12.06
N GLY A 49 2.89 17.22 11.10
CA GLY A 49 2.93 17.50 9.67
C GLY A 49 4.28 17.16 9.05
N PRO A 50 4.34 17.03 7.70
CA PRO A 50 5.59 16.82 7.01
C PRO A 50 6.51 18.03 7.19
N ARG A 51 7.71 17.80 7.71
CA ARG A 51 8.79 18.79 7.72
C ARG A 51 10.07 18.16 7.20
N GLU A 52 10.88 18.99 6.57
CA GLU A 52 12.23 18.58 6.19
C GLU A 52 13.11 18.42 7.43
N ALA A 53 13.92 17.37 7.39
CA ALA A 53 14.95 17.06 8.36
C ALA A 53 16.24 16.71 7.60
N ASN A 54 17.39 16.85 8.25
CA ASN A 54 18.70 16.59 7.63
C ASN A 54 18.89 17.34 6.29
N SER A 55 18.51 18.62 6.21
CA SER A 55 18.56 19.42 4.97
C SER A 55 19.99 19.72 4.51
N ILE A 56 20.94 19.77 5.44
CA ILE A 56 22.37 19.95 5.15
C ILE A 56 23.01 18.56 5.06
N PRO A 57 23.85 18.24 4.06
CA PRO A 57 24.59 16.99 4.04
C PRO A 57 25.83 17.06 4.96
N PRO A 58 26.36 15.93 5.45
CA PRO A 58 27.63 15.90 6.17
C PRO A 58 28.81 16.32 5.28
N TYR A 59 28.68 16.10 3.97
CA TYR A 59 29.64 16.50 2.95
C TYR A 59 28.93 16.83 1.64
N ALA A 60 29.29 17.95 1.01
CA ALA A 60 28.71 18.37 -0.25
C ALA A 60 29.34 17.58 -1.41
N ILE A 61 28.64 16.52 -1.86
CA ILE A 61 29.02 15.79 -3.08
C ILE A 61 28.56 16.61 -4.29
N LYS A 62 29.46 16.85 -5.24
CA LYS A 62 29.09 17.51 -6.51
C LYS A 62 28.20 16.55 -7.33
N PRO A 63 26.97 16.93 -7.69
CA PRO A 63 26.14 16.10 -8.54
C PRO A 63 26.77 16.02 -9.93
N ASN A 64 27.23 14.84 -10.33
CA ASN A 64 27.67 14.59 -11.70
C ASN A 64 26.55 13.86 -12.45
N ILE A 65 25.56 14.61 -12.93
CA ILE A 65 24.49 14.08 -13.78
C ILE A 65 24.95 14.25 -15.23
N VAL A 66 25.71 13.28 -15.75
CA VAL A 66 25.93 13.20 -17.20
C VAL A 66 24.72 12.47 -17.79
N ALA A 67 23.87 13.18 -18.53
CA ALA A 67 22.86 12.55 -19.37
C ALA A 67 23.54 11.97 -20.60
N GLU A 68 23.27 10.71 -20.95
CA GLU A 68 23.66 10.21 -22.26
C GLU A 68 22.75 10.83 -23.34
N PRO A 69 23.25 10.99 -24.58
CA PRO A 69 22.54 11.71 -25.65
C PRO A 69 21.13 11.18 -25.95
N ASP A 70 20.88 9.91 -25.66
CA ASP A 70 19.65 9.20 -25.99
C ASP A 70 18.72 8.99 -24.76
N GLU A 71 19.08 9.49 -23.58
CA GLU A 71 18.31 9.31 -22.34
C GLU A 71 17.30 10.46 -22.12
N THR A 72 16.00 10.15 -22.13
CA THR A 72 14.97 11.10 -21.69
C THR A 72 14.99 11.24 -20.16
N VAL A 73 15.39 12.42 -19.68
CA VAL A 73 15.40 12.75 -18.24
C VAL A 73 14.00 13.14 -17.79
N LEU A 74 13.50 12.52 -16.73
CA LEU A 74 12.20 12.82 -16.13
C LEU A 74 12.40 13.32 -14.70
N PRO A 75 12.46 14.65 -14.49
CA PRO A 75 12.46 15.19 -13.14
C PRO A 75 11.10 14.98 -12.49
N ILE A 76 11.11 14.64 -11.20
CA ILE A 76 9.90 14.45 -10.41
C ILE A 76 10.21 14.78 -8.96
N ASN A 77 9.29 15.46 -8.28
CA ASN A 77 9.35 15.64 -6.83
C ASN A 77 8.38 14.69 -6.11
N LEU A 78 8.53 14.54 -4.79
CA LEU A 78 7.71 13.63 -4.00
C LEU A 78 6.23 14.00 -4.03
N SER A 79 5.91 15.30 -4.00
CA SER A 79 4.54 15.81 -4.13
C SER A 79 3.88 15.32 -5.43
N SER A 80 4.61 15.41 -6.55
CA SER A 80 4.13 14.94 -7.85
C SER A 80 3.95 13.42 -7.86
N ALA A 81 4.92 12.68 -7.32
CA ALA A 81 4.79 11.23 -7.18
C ALA A 81 3.52 10.83 -6.40
N PHE A 82 3.16 11.56 -5.35
CA PHE A 82 1.91 11.33 -4.60
C PHE A 82 0.65 11.75 -5.34
N MET A 83 0.65 12.86 -6.07
CA MET A 83 -0.50 13.19 -6.93
C MET A 83 -0.73 12.11 -7.99
N LEU A 84 0.36 11.57 -8.54
CA LEU A 84 0.31 10.48 -9.50
C LEU A 84 -0.11 9.15 -8.87
N SER A 85 0.11 8.96 -7.57
CA SER A 85 -0.26 7.74 -6.83
C SER A 85 -1.76 7.64 -6.53
N ASP A 86 -2.51 8.74 -6.45
CA ASP A 86 -3.98 8.66 -6.33
C ASP A 86 -4.66 8.51 -7.71
N ALA A 87 -4.06 9.07 -8.76
CA ALA A 87 -4.68 9.15 -10.09
C ALA A 87 -4.44 7.94 -11.00
N ARG A 88 -3.38 7.14 -10.78
CA ARG A 88 -2.88 6.17 -11.79
C ARG A 88 -2.82 4.70 -11.38
N PRO A 89 -2.55 4.32 -10.12
CA PRO A 89 -2.31 2.93 -9.78
C PRO A 89 -3.51 2.01 -10.06
N LEU A 90 -3.23 0.88 -10.72
CA LEU A 90 -4.24 -0.12 -11.08
C LEU A 90 -4.90 -0.75 -9.85
N ILE A 91 -4.23 -0.75 -8.69
CA ILE A 91 -4.79 -1.27 -7.44
C ILE A 91 -6.01 -0.45 -6.97
N ILE A 92 -5.98 0.87 -7.17
CA ILE A 92 -7.10 1.76 -6.84
C ILE A 92 -8.24 1.54 -7.83
N GLU A 93 -7.95 1.45 -9.13
CA GLU A 93 -8.96 1.20 -10.17
C GLU A 93 -9.63 -0.17 -10.00
N ALA A 94 -8.88 -1.21 -9.62
CA ALA A 94 -9.45 -2.52 -9.29
C ALA A 94 -10.40 -2.43 -8.08
N ALA A 95 -10.03 -1.68 -7.04
CA ALA A 95 -10.89 -1.47 -5.88
C ALA A 95 -12.16 -0.68 -6.23
N LYS A 96 -12.04 0.37 -7.07
CA LYS A 96 -13.20 1.14 -7.58
C LYS A 96 -14.12 0.27 -8.43
N ALA A 97 -13.58 -0.60 -9.29
CA ALA A 97 -14.38 -1.54 -10.06
C ALA A 97 -15.17 -2.49 -9.15
N ALA A 98 -14.56 -2.99 -8.07
CA ALA A 98 -15.25 -3.79 -7.06
C ALA A 98 -16.35 -3.01 -6.32
N GLU A 99 -16.15 -1.71 -6.07
CA GLU A 99 -17.19 -0.82 -5.53
C GLU A 99 -18.37 -0.70 -6.50
N VAL A 100 -18.12 -0.46 -7.80
CA VAL A 100 -19.17 -0.38 -8.83
C VAL A 100 -20.00 -1.66 -8.87
N VAL A 101 -19.35 -2.83 -8.80
CA VAL A 101 -20.04 -4.13 -8.72
C VAL A 101 -20.92 -4.21 -7.47
N ALA A 102 -20.41 -3.81 -6.30
CA ALA A 102 -21.18 -3.81 -5.07
C ALA A 102 -22.34 -2.81 -5.09
N ALA A 103 -22.16 -1.65 -5.73
CA ALA A 103 -23.22 -0.66 -5.93
C ALA A 103 -24.34 -1.21 -6.82
N ALA A 104 -23.99 -1.88 -7.92
CA ALA A 104 -24.96 -2.56 -8.78
C ALA A 104 -25.69 -3.70 -8.04
N GLN A 105 -24.99 -4.46 -7.19
CA GLN A 105 -25.61 -5.48 -6.34
C GLN A 105 -26.59 -4.87 -5.34
N MET A 106 -26.26 -3.72 -4.74
CA MET A 106 -27.16 -2.97 -3.86
C MET A 106 -28.37 -2.44 -4.62
N GLN A 107 -28.18 -1.88 -5.82
CA GLN A 107 -29.28 -1.44 -6.67
C GLN A 107 -30.22 -2.60 -7.01
N ARG A 108 -29.67 -3.75 -7.40
CA ARG A 108 -30.44 -4.98 -7.64
C ARG A 108 -31.21 -5.42 -6.39
N ALA A 109 -30.60 -5.35 -5.21
CA ALA A 109 -31.27 -5.69 -3.95
C ALA A 109 -32.43 -4.72 -3.65
N ASN A 110 -32.26 -3.42 -3.89
CA ASN A 110 -33.28 -2.39 -3.66
C ASN A 110 -34.53 -2.53 -4.52
N VAL A 111 -34.45 -3.29 -5.62
CA VAL A 111 -35.57 -3.49 -6.55
C VAL A 111 -36.17 -4.91 -6.50
N LEU A 112 -35.79 -5.73 -5.52
CA LEU A 112 -36.38 -7.07 -5.35
C LEU A 112 -37.89 -7.05 -5.06
N TRP A 113 -38.42 -5.91 -4.64
CA TRP A 113 -39.86 -5.70 -4.42
C TRP A 113 -40.61 -5.29 -5.70
N LEU A 114 -39.91 -5.07 -6.82
CA LEU A 114 -40.55 -4.78 -8.12
C LEU A 114 -40.87 -6.09 -8.84
N PRO A 115 -42.01 -6.16 -9.56
CA PRO A 115 -42.32 -7.30 -10.39
C PRO A 115 -41.47 -7.33 -11.67
N ASN A 116 -41.26 -8.53 -12.21
CA ASN A 116 -40.77 -8.66 -13.58
C ASN A 116 -41.94 -8.46 -14.54
N ILE A 117 -41.73 -7.63 -15.56
CA ILE A 117 -42.67 -7.41 -16.65
C ILE A 117 -42.07 -8.06 -17.90
N TYR A 118 -42.88 -8.81 -18.62
CA TYR A 118 -42.53 -9.41 -19.89
C TYR A 118 -43.71 -9.28 -20.85
N ALA A 119 -43.50 -9.56 -22.13
CA ALA A 119 -44.56 -9.67 -23.11
C ALA A 119 -44.26 -10.90 -23.96
N GLY A 120 -45.30 -11.63 -24.35
CA GLY A 120 -45.10 -12.90 -25.03
C GLY A 120 -46.34 -13.38 -25.76
N VAL A 121 -46.13 -14.50 -26.45
CA VAL A 121 -47.17 -15.23 -27.17
C VAL A 121 -47.18 -16.65 -26.64
N ASP A 122 -48.37 -17.14 -26.28
CA ASP A 122 -48.60 -18.52 -25.86
C ASP A 122 -49.58 -19.16 -26.83
N TYR A 123 -49.16 -20.22 -27.51
CA TYR A 123 -50.03 -21.02 -28.36
C TYR A 123 -50.13 -22.42 -27.77
N PHE A 124 -51.35 -22.85 -27.52
CA PHE A 124 -51.67 -24.17 -27.03
C PHE A 124 -52.58 -24.89 -28.00
N ARG A 125 -52.29 -26.16 -28.24
CA ARG A 125 -53.16 -27.08 -28.93
C ARG A 125 -53.17 -28.40 -28.17
N HIS A 126 -54.37 -28.94 -27.97
CA HIS A 126 -54.58 -30.24 -27.36
C HIS A 126 -55.62 -31.00 -28.17
N ASP A 127 -55.25 -32.20 -28.61
CA ASP A 127 -56.12 -33.15 -29.28
C ASP A 127 -56.09 -34.45 -28.48
N GLY A 128 -57.24 -35.06 -28.22
CA GLY A 128 -57.27 -36.37 -27.57
C GLY A 128 -58.49 -36.65 -26.71
N LEU A 129 -58.50 -37.82 -26.11
CA LEU A 129 -59.56 -38.32 -25.25
C LEU A 129 -59.34 -37.86 -23.80
N TYR A 130 -60.36 -37.29 -23.17
CA TYR A 130 -60.37 -36.86 -21.77
C TYR A 130 -61.37 -37.71 -20.97
N PRO A 131 -60.93 -38.45 -19.94
CA PRO A 131 -61.83 -39.19 -19.08
C PRO A 131 -62.67 -38.24 -18.22
N LEU A 132 -63.98 -38.46 -18.22
CA LEU A 132 -64.94 -37.68 -17.44
C LEU A 132 -65.06 -38.24 -16.00
N PRO A 133 -65.27 -37.39 -14.98
CA PRO A 133 -65.51 -37.85 -13.60
C PRO A 133 -66.71 -38.80 -13.46
N SER A 134 -67.66 -38.78 -14.41
CA SER A 134 -68.83 -39.65 -14.48
C SER A 134 -68.58 -41.04 -15.09
N GLY A 135 -67.35 -41.38 -15.45
CA GLY A 135 -66.99 -42.73 -15.95
C GLY A 135 -67.09 -42.93 -17.46
N GLY A 136 -67.05 -41.85 -18.25
CA GLY A 136 -67.00 -41.89 -19.73
C GLY A 136 -65.73 -41.25 -20.30
N VAL A 137 -65.65 -41.16 -21.63
CA VAL A 137 -64.55 -40.50 -22.33
C VAL A 137 -65.13 -39.46 -23.30
N ALA A 138 -64.65 -38.23 -23.22
CA ALA A 138 -64.98 -37.17 -24.17
C ALA A 138 -63.79 -36.86 -25.09
N VAL A 139 -64.06 -36.47 -26.34
CA VAL A 139 -63.02 -35.91 -27.21
C VAL A 139 -62.80 -34.46 -26.78
N ASN A 140 -61.57 -34.13 -26.35
CA ASN A 140 -61.15 -32.81 -25.92
C ASN A 140 -60.17 -32.22 -26.94
N ASN A 141 -60.73 -31.61 -27.98
CA ASN A 141 -59.98 -30.94 -29.03
C ASN A 141 -60.06 -29.43 -28.81
N ARG A 142 -59.03 -28.81 -28.25
CA ARG A 142 -59.00 -27.38 -27.96
C ARG A 142 -57.73 -26.71 -28.45
N ALA A 143 -57.86 -25.45 -28.89
CA ALA A 143 -56.73 -24.59 -29.16
C ALA A 143 -56.91 -23.25 -28.45
N ALA A 144 -55.79 -22.65 -28.04
CA ALA A 144 -55.77 -21.31 -27.50
C ALA A 144 -54.52 -20.56 -27.99
N LEU A 145 -54.68 -19.26 -28.22
CA LEU A 145 -53.61 -18.33 -28.51
C LEU A 145 -53.78 -17.14 -27.56
N THR A 146 -52.75 -16.80 -26.81
CA THR A 146 -52.72 -15.60 -25.98
C THR A 146 -51.53 -14.74 -26.40
N ILE A 147 -51.77 -13.46 -26.64
CA ILE A 147 -50.75 -12.47 -26.99
C ILE A 147 -50.91 -11.29 -26.04
N GLY A 148 -49.88 -10.97 -25.27
CA GLY A 148 -49.97 -9.83 -24.38
C GLY A 148 -48.83 -9.71 -23.36
N PRO A 149 -48.94 -8.73 -22.46
CA PRO A 149 -48.02 -8.59 -21.35
C PRO A 149 -48.25 -9.67 -20.28
N GLY A 150 -47.17 -10.02 -19.60
CA GLY A 150 -47.16 -10.79 -18.38
C GLY A 150 -46.45 -10.02 -17.28
N VAL A 151 -46.93 -10.23 -16.06
CA VAL A 151 -46.28 -9.74 -14.84
C VAL A 151 -46.08 -10.95 -13.95
N SER A 152 -44.87 -11.11 -13.45
CA SER A 152 -44.55 -12.15 -12.47
C SER A 152 -43.65 -11.57 -11.40
N ALA A 153 -44.13 -11.64 -10.17
CA ALA A 153 -43.37 -11.33 -8.98
C ALA A 153 -43.44 -12.52 -8.02
N VAL A 154 -42.29 -13.03 -7.66
CA VAL A 154 -42.13 -13.87 -6.48
C VAL A 154 -41.42 -13.00 -5.45
N PHE A 155 -42.20 -12.31 -4.63
CA PHE A 155 -41.68 -11.52 -3.54
C PHE A 155 -41.29 -12.46 -2.40
N ALA A 156 -40.03 -12.90 -2.38
CA ALA A 156 -39.44 -13.38 -1.16
C ALA A 156 -39.32 -12.19 -0.20
N THR A 157 -40.39 -11.91 0.55
CA THR A 157 -40.55 -10.71 1.40
C THR A 157 -39.37 -10.54 2.37
N THR A 158 -38.87 -11.64 2.91
CA THR A 158 -37.64 -11.65 3.72
C THR A 158 -36.42 -11.18 2.95
N ASP A 159 -36.22 -11.63 1.72
CA ASP A 159 -35.10 -11.21 0.88
C ASP A 159 -35.26 -9.73 0.50
N ALA A 160 -36.45 -9.29 0.11
CA ALA A 160 -36.72 -7.88 -0.21
C ALA A 160 -36.46 -6.93 0.98
N ILE A 161 -36.64 -7.38 2.22
CA ILE A 161 -36.38 -6.58 3.43
C ILE A 161 -34.90 -6.60 3.81
N PHE A 162 -34.26 -7.77 3.82
CA PHE A 162 -32.93 -7.94 4.42
C PHE A 162 -31.77 -7.93 3.41
N GLU A 163 -32.00 -8.27 2.13
CA GLU A 163 -30.97 -8.22 1.09
C GLU A 163 -30.43 -6.79 0.90
N PRO A 164 -31.26 -5.73 0.82
CA PRO A 164 -30.77 -4.36 0.74
C PRO A 164 -29.89 -3.96 1.93
N LEU A 165 -30.26 -4.41 3.13
CA LEU A 165 -29.51 -4.12 4.36
C LEU A 165 -28.13 -4.77 4.32
N ALA A 166 -28.04 -6.02 3.89
CA ALA A 166 -26.77 -6.71 3.72
C ALA A 166 -25.93 -6.08 2.59
N ALA A 167 -26.54 -5.82 1.43
CA ALA A 167 -25.86 -5.23 0.27
C ALA A 167 -25.32 -3.82 0.55
N LYS A 168 -26.05 -3.01 1.34
CA LYS A 168 -25.58 -1.71 1.81
C LYS A 168 -24.30 -1.81 2.63
N GLN A 169 -24.20 -2.81 3.52
CA GLN A 169 -22.99 -3.03 4.31
C GLN A 169 -21.84 -3.56 3.45
N ILE A 170 -22.12 -4.40 2.45
CA ILE A 170 -21.11 -4.86 1.48
C ILE A 170 -20.58 -3.68 0.65
N LEU A 171 -21.44 -2.77 0.18
CA LEU A 171 -21.01 -1.56 -0.52
C LEU A 171 -20.12 -0.69 0.38
N LYS A 172 -20.54 -0.46 1.64
CA LYS A 172 -19.71 0.27 2.62
C LYS A 172 -18.34 -0.40 2.82
N ALA A 173 -18.29 -1.73 2.86
CA ALA A 173 -17.02 -2.45 2.97
C ALA A 173 -16.11 -2.20 1.74
N ARG A 174 -16.69 -2.20 0.52
CA ARG A 174 -15.93 -1.92 -0.71
C ARG A 174 -15.43 -0.49 -0.79
N GLN A 175 -16.23 0.48 -0.35
CA GLN A 175 -15.80 1.88 -0.23
C GLN A 175 -14.59 2.03 0.69
N MET A 176 -14.60 1.35 1.84
CA MET A 176 -13.45 1.34 2.75
C MET A 176 -12.24 0.60 2.13
N SER A 177 -12.47 -0.47 1.34
CA SER A 177 -11.38 -1.12 0.60
C SER A 177 -10.74 -0.19 -0.45
N VAL A 178 -11.49 0.72 -1.07
CA VAL A 178 -10.92 1.76 -1.96
C VAL A 178 -9.98 2.67 -1.18
N GLN A 179 -10.37 3.12 0.02
CA GLN A 179 -9.50 3.93 0.87
C GLN A 179 -8.24 3.17 1.31
N ALA A 180 -8.36 1.88 1.64
CA ALA A 180 -7.22 1.02 1.94
C ALA A 180 -6.25 0.94 0.74
N ALA A 181 -6.77 0.71 -0.47
CA ALA A 181 -5.98 0.65 -1.69
C ALA A 181 -5.25 1.98 -1.98
N LYS A 182 -5.87 3.13 -1.70
CA LYS A 182 -5.22 4.45 -1.80
C LYS A 182 -4.06 4.59 -0.82
N ASN A 183 -4.26 4.22 0.44
CA ASN A 183 -3.22 4.29 1.46
C ASN A 183 -2.03 3.36 1.14
N ASP A 184 -2.32 2.16 0.62
CA ASP A 184 -1.31 1.20 0.18
C ASP A 184 -0.52 1.71 -1.04
N ALA A 185 -1.22 2.26 -2.03
CA ALA A 185 -0.59 2.83 -3.22
C ALA A 185 0.34 4.01 -2.88
N LEU A 186 -0.08 4.90 -1.97
CA LEU A 186 0.79 6.00 -1.52
C LEU A 186 2.04 5.48 -0.81
N MET A 187 1.88 4.51 0.10
CA MET A 187 3.01 3.91 0.80
C MET A 187 3.98 3.22 -0.17
N GLU A 188 3.46 2.48 -1.15
CA GLU A 188 4.28 1.80 -2.17
C GLU A 188 5.06 2.82 -3.01
N VAL A 189 4.42 3.92 -3.41
CA VAL A 189 5.08 5.01 -4.15
C VAL A 189 6.13 5.69 -3.29
N ALA A 190 5.85 5.99 -2.02
CA ALA A 190 6.83 6.57 -1.11
C ALA A 190 8.07 5.66 -0.98
N VAL A 191 7.86 4.36 -0.78
CA VAL A 191 8.96 3.39 -0.67
C VAL A 191 9.77 3.33 -1.97
N SER A 192 9.11 3.26 -3.12
CA SER A 192 9.77 3.22 -4.43
C SER A 192 10.55 4.51 -4.69
N TYR A 193 9.99 5.68 -4.37
CA TYR A 193 10.65 6.98 -4.47
C TYR A 193 11.96 7.04 -3.69
N PHE A 194 11.95 6.59 -2.42
CA PHE A 194 13.16 6.58 -1.60
C PHE A 194 14.15 5.47 -1.99
N ASN A 195 13.72 4.43 -2.71
CA ASN A 195 14.64 3.48 -3.34
C ASN A 195 15.43 4.16 -4.48
N VAL A 196 14.77 4.99 -5.30
CA VAL A 196 15.44 5.81 -6.32
C VAL A 196 16.42 6.79 -5.67
N GLN A 197 16.00 7.50 -4.60
CA GLN A 197 16.88 8.41 -3.87
C GLN A 197 18.09 7.71 -3.25
N GLN A 198 17.92 6.50 -2.72
CA GLN A 198 19.02 5.70 -2.20
C GLN A 198 20.01 5.33 -3.30
N ALA A 199 19.53 4.88 -4.46
CA ALA A 199 20.37 4.52 -5.59
C ALA A 199 21.15 5.75 -6.12
N ARG A 200 20.49 6.91 -6.18
CA ARG A 200 21.16 8.19 -6.51
C ARG A 200 22.24 8.58 -5.51
N GLY A 201 21.97 8.42 -4.21
CA GLY A 201 22.96 8.63 -3.16
C GLY A 201 24.18 7.72 -3.33
N ARG A 202 23.96 6.43 -3.58
CA ARG A 202 25.03 5.46 -3.87
C ARG A 202 25.86 5.85 -5.09
N MET A 203 25.20 6.26 -6.18
CA MET A 203 25.88 6.71 -7.40
C MET A 203 26.71 7.99 -7.15
N ALA A 204 26.20 8.93 -6.35
CA ALA A 204 26.95 10.12 -5.96
C ALA A 204 28.21 9.77 -5.14
N GLY A 205 28.10 8.86 -4.17
CA GLY A 205 29.25 8.36 -3.40
C GLY A 205 30.25 7.57 -4.24
N ALA A 206 29.78 6.76 -5.19
CA ALA A 206 30.64 6.01 -6.12
C ALA A 206 31.43 6.95 -7.05
N ASN A 207 30.81 8.03 -7.53
CA ASN A 207 31.51 9.04 -8.32
C ASN A 207 32.62 9.74 -7.54
N ASP A 208 32.36 10.12 -6.29
CA ASP A 208 33.34 10.76 -5.42
C ASP A 208 34.52 9.82 -5.09
N THR A 209 34.22 8.56 -4.77
CA THR A 209 35.24 7.54 -4.47
C THR A 209 36.10 7.19 -5.69
N VAL A 210 35.53 7.13 -6.91
CA VAL A 210 36.31 7.02 -8.16
C VAL A 210 37.21 8.24 -8.37
N ALA A 211 36.71 9.46 -8.16
CA ALA A 211 37.52 10.67 -8.30
C ALA A 211 38.70 10.68 -7.31
N ARG A 212 38.46 10.24 -6.07
CA ARG A 212 39.47 10.05 -5.01
C ARG A 212 40.46 8.94 -5.35
N ALA A 213 40.00 7.80 -5.89
CA ALA A 213 40.85 6.70 -6.35
C ALA A 213 41.80 7.15 -7.48
N ARG A 214 41.29 7.94 -8.45
CA ARG A 214 42.12 8.52 -9.52
C ARG A 214 43.19 9.46 -8.97
N GLU A 215 42.85 10.26 -7.96
CA GLU A 215 43.82 11.11 -7.28
C GLU A 215 44.87 10.30 -6.53
N LEU A 216 44.47 9.23 -5.84
CA LEU A 216 45.39 8.30 -5.20
C LEU A 216 46.38 7.70 -6.19
N VAL A 217 45.91 7.20 -7.34
CA VAL A 217 46.76 6.67 -8.41
C VAL A 217 47.76 7.73 -8.90
N ARG A 218 47.29 8.97 -9.14
CA ARG A 218 48.19 10.07 -9.53
C ARG A 218 49.28 10.31 -8.49
N ARG A 219 48.92 10.43 -7.21
CA ARG A 219 49.89 10.72 -6.15
C ARG A 219 50.87 9.57 -5.94
N VAL A 220 50.40 8.32 -5.88
CA VAL A 220 51.25 7.15 -5.68
C VAL A 220 52.25 6.97 -6.83
N THR A 221 51.84 7.25 -8.07
CA THR A 221 52.74 7.15 -9.23
C THR A 221 53.79 8.26 -9.29
N THR A 222 53.56 9.40 -8.64
CA THR A 222 54.56 10.48 -8.52
C THR A 222 55.55 10.27 -7.38
N LEU A 223 55.29 9.38 -6.43
CA LEU A 223 56.22 9.07 -5.34
C LEU A 223 57.46 8.35 -5.89
N GLY A 224 58.64 8.72 -5.37
CA GLY A 224 59.91 8.12 -5.79
C GLY A 224 59.98 6.62 -5.49
N ARG A 225 60.63 5.85 -6.36
CA ARG A 225 60.81 4.38 -6.21
C ARG A 225 61.53 3.98 -4.91
N ASP A 226 62.28 4.90 -4.31
CA ASP A 226 62.98 4.71 -3.04
C ASP A 226 62.05 4.83 -1.82
N LEU A 227 60.89 5.49 -1.98
CA LEU A 227 59.90 5.71 -0.92
C LEU A 227 58.73 4.71 -0.98
N VAL A 228 58.43 4.19 -2.17
CA VAL A 228 57.26 3.35 -2.42
C VAL A 228 57.63 2.17 -3.33
N ALA A 229 57.29 0.96 -2.88
CA ALA A 229 57.46 -0.24 -3.69
C ALA A 229 56.55 -0.19 -4.94
N PRO A 230 57.00 -0.67 -6.12
CA PRO A 230 56.20 -0.65 -7.34
C PRO A 230 54.81 -1.28 -7.21
N VAL A 231 54.68 -2.29 -6.35
CA VAL A 231 53.41 -2.98 -6.06
C VAL A 231 52.33 -2.06 -5.49
N GLU A 232 52.70 -0.97 -4.81
CA GLU A 232 51.72 -0.02 -4.27
C GLU A 232 51.02 0.77 -5.38
N ALA A 233 51.70 1.04 -6.50
CA ALA A 233 51.08 1.69 -7.66
C ALA A 233 50.07 0.74 -8.34
N ASP A 234 50.40 -0.54 -8.46
CA ASP A 234 49.48 -1.53 -9.02
C ASP A 234 48.29 -1.80 -8.08
N ARG A 235 48.50 -1.73 -6.76
CA ARG A 235 47.41 -1.77 -5.79
C ARG A 235 46.49 -0.55 -5.89
N ALA A 236 47.05 0.65 -6.05
CA ALA A 236 46.26 1.86 -6.29
C ALA A 236 45.42 1.77 -7.57
N LYS A 237 45.96 1.18 -8.64
CA LYS A 237 45.20 0.90 -9.88
C LYS A 237 44.11 -0.14 -9.67
N THR A 238 44.37 -1.16 -8.86
CA THR A 238 43.39 -2.22 -8.53
C THR A 238 42.18 -1.62 -7.82
N ILE A 239 42.40 -0.80 -6.77
CA ILE A 239 41.28 -0.14 -6.09
C ILE A 239 40.53 0.82 -7.01
N LEU A 240 41.22 1.51 -7.93
CA LEU A 240 40.54 2.35 -8.93
C LEU A 240 39.60 1.51 -9.82
N ALA A 241 40.08 0.37 -10.33
CA ALA A 241 39.26 -0.53 -11.14
C ALA A 241 38.04 -1.05 -10.34
N GLU A 242 38.23 -1.42 -9.07
CA GLU A 242 37.15 -1.82 -8.16
C GLU A 242 36.11 -0.69 -7.98
N GLN A 243 36.55 0.56 -7.77
CA GLN A 243 35.61 1.68 -7.62
C GLN A 243 34.89 2.03 -8.94
N GLU A 244 35.55 1.85 -10.08
CA GLU A 244 34.92 2.03 -11.40
C GLU A 244 33.84 0.97 -11.65
N GLU A 245 34.06 -0.28 -11.23
CA GLU A 245 33.03 -1.34 -11.25
C GLU A 245 31.85 -0.98 -10.33
N VAL A 246 32.12 -0.52 -9.11
CA VAL A 246 31.08 -0.05 -8.16
C VAL A 246 30.24 1.07 -8.77
N LEU A 247 30.85 2.01 -9.48
CA LEU A 247 30.13 3.10 -10.17
C LEU A 247 29.21 2.57 -11.27
N VAL A 248 29.68 1.62 -12.08
CA VAL A 248 28.85 0.96 -13.11
C VAL A 248 27.64 0.28 -12.46
N LYS A 249 27.87 -0.46 -11.37
CA LYS A 249 26.77 -1.12 -10.64
C LYS A 249 25.79 -0.13 -10.01
N ALA A 250 26.29 0.96 -9.42
CA ALA A 250 25.44 2.00 -8.84
C ALA A 250 24.56 2.70 -9.88
N ARG A 251 25.03 2.83 -11.12
CA ARG A 251 24.22 3.34 -12.24
C ARG A 251 23.11 2.36 -12.61
N GLU A 252 23.42 1.07 -12.71
CA GLU A 252 22.42 0.02 -12.97
C GLU A 252 21.32 0.04 -11.89
N ASP A 253 21.69 0.05 -10.60
CA ASP A 253 20.74 0.09 -9.48
C ASP A 253 19.80 1.31 -9.55
N TRP A 254 20.30 2.47 -10.00
CA TRP A 254 19.49 3.66 -10.20
C TRP A 254 18.49 3.48 -11.35
N LEU A 255 18.91 2.93 -12.49
CA LEU A 255 18.00 2.69 -13.62
C LEU A 255 16.92 1.67 -13.28
N VAL A 256 17.27 0.60 -12.55
CA VAL A 256 16.29 -0.42 -12.10
C VAL A 256 15.27 0.19 -11.15
N SER A 257 15.71 0.94 -10.13
CA SER A 257 14.79 1.57 -9.18
C SER A 257 13.91 2.65 -9.85
N ALA A 258 14.44 3.37 -10.85
CA ALA A 258 13.66 4.31 -11.65
C ALA A 258 12.58 3.60 -12.48
N ALA A 259 12.91 2.45 -13.09
CA ALA A 259 11.95 1.62 -13.82
C ALA A 259 10.83 1.08 -12.90
N ASP A 260 11.15 0.72 -11.66
CA ASP A 260 10.15 0.30 -10.67
C ASP A 260 9.17 1.43 -10.32
N LEU A 261 9.67 2.65 -10.13
CA LEU A 261 8.85 3.81 -9.83
C LEU A 261 7.98 4.21 -11.02
N THR A 262 8.54 4.24 -12.24
CA THR A 262 7.76 4.54 -13.46
C THR A 262 6.69 3.49 -13.72
N ARG A 263 6.97 2.20 -13.46
CA ARG A 263 5.97 1.13 -13.53
C ARG A 263 4.80 1.40 -12.58
N LEU A 264 5.10 1.73 -11.33
CA LEU A 264 4.08 1.98 -10.30
C LEU A 264 3.23 3.22 -10.62
N LEU A 265 3.86 4.30 -11.08
CA LEU A 265 3.20 5.54 -11.50
C LEU A 265 2.62 5.47 -12.93
N ARG A 266 2.78 4.35 -13.62
CA ARG A 266 2.40 4.14 -15.03
C ARG A 266 2.93 5.23 -15.96
N LEU A 267 4.20 5.60 -15.80
CA LEU A 267 4.95 6.53 -16.65
C LEU A 267 5.67 5.77 -17.79
N ASN A 268 6.41 6.49 -18.64
CA ASN A 268 7.28 5.88 -19.65
C ASN A 268 8.41 5.09 -18.96
N PRO A 269 8.53 3.76 -19.17
CA PRO A 269 9.57 2.96 -18.53
C PRO A 269 10.99 3.25 -19.02
N ALA A 270 11.14 3.86 -20.20
CA ALA A 270 12.44 4.28 -20.72
C ALA A 270 12.93 5.62 -20.13
N ALA A 271 12.08 6.32 -19.38
CA ALA A 271 12.43 7.60 -18.79
C ALA A 271 13.34 7.44 -17.56
N ARG A 272 14.45 8.17 -17.54
CA ARG A 272 15.36 8.21 -16.39
C ARG A 272 14.80 9.13 -15.32
N VAL A 273 14.25 8.56 -14.26
CA VAL A 273 13.68 9.33 -13.15
C VAL A 273 14.75 10.02 -12.32
N VAL A 274 14.60 11.33 -12.14
CA VAL A 274 15.50 12.16 -11.33
C VAL A 274 14.69 12.89 -10.27
N PRO A 275 14.65 12.37 -9.03
CA PRO A 275 14.13 13.11 -7.89
C PRO A 275 14.75 14.50 -7.75
N THR A 276 13.95 15.53 -7.55
CA THR A 276 14.45 16.90 -7.37
C THR A 276 15.06 17.10 -6.00
N GLU A 277 14.52 16.44 -4.97
CA GLU A 277 15.09 16.52 -3.62
C GLU A 277 16.46 15.84 -3.56
N PRO A 278 17.35 16.29 -2.68
CA PRO A 278 18.66 15.70 -2.59
C PRO A 278 18.62 14.35 -1.84
N PRO A 279 19.55 13.42 -2.14
CA PRO A 279 19.52 12.05 -1.60
C PRO A 279 19.84 11.96 -0.11
N HIS A 280 20.29 13.04 0.53
CA HIS A 280 20.49 13.12 1.97
C HIS A 280 19.27 13.67 2.73
N LEU A 281 18.26 14.21 2.04
CA LEU A 281 17.08 14.76 2.70
C LEU A 281 16.35 13.68 3.50
N ALA A 282 16.03 13.98 4.76
CA ALA A 282 15.13 13.19 5.57
C ALA A 282 13.78 13.92 5.69
N LEU A 283 12.68 13.17 5.77
CA LEU A 283 11.36 13.71 6.02
C LEU A 283 10.87 13.27 7.36
N PHE A 284 10.37 14.20 8.15
CA PHE A 284 9.76 13.93 9.44
C PHE A 284 8.24 14.07 9.29
N LEU A 285 7.51 12.99 9.54
CA LEU A 285 6.03 12.98 9.55
C LEU A 285 5.50 12.75 10.97
N ILE A 286 6.12 11.78 11.65
CA ILE A 286 5.69 11.24 12.93
C ILE A 286 6.90 11.23 13.85
N SER A 287 6.67 11.61 15.11
CA SER A 287 7.73 11.62 16.12
C SER A 287 8.20 10.19 16.43
N PRO A 288 9.51 9.88 16.26
CA PRO A 288 10.07 8.58 16.69
C PRO A 288 10.11 8.41 18.22
N SER A 289 9.87 9.50 18.97
CA SER A 289 9.91 9.51 20.43
C SER A 289 8.54 9.19 21.06
N GLU A 290 7.49 9.06 20.25
CA GLU A 290 6.15 8.73 20.72
C GLU A 290 6.08 7.29 21.24
N GLU A 291 5.22 7.03 22.22
CA GLU A 291 5.08 5.68 22.79
C GLU A 291 4.20 4.80 21.89
N VAL A 292 4.58 3.52 21.73
CA VAL A 292 3.79 2.57 20.90
C VAL A 292 2.34 2.49 21.39
N ASP A 293 2.14 2.55 22.70
CA ASP A 293 0.83 2.40 23.34
C ASP A 293 -0.14 3.53 22.99
N SER A 294 0.38 4.72 22.62
CA SER A 294 -0.46 5.81 22.11
C SER A 294 -0.77 5.67 20.62
N LEU A 295 0.11 5.01 19.84
CA LEU A 295 -0.04 4.84 18.39
C LEU A 295 -0.99 3.69 18.00
N ILE A 296 -1.04 2.59 18.78
CA ILE A 296 -1.91 1.44 18.48
C ILE A 296 -3.40 1.83 18.42
N PRO A 297 -3.96 2.57 19.42
CA PRO A 297 -5.35 3.02 19.36
C PRO A 297 -5.66 3.89 18.14
N VAL A 298 -4.70 4.71 17.69
CA VAL A 298 -4.83 5.52 16.47
C VAL A 298 -5.00 4.60 15.25
N GLY A 299 -4.14 3.58 15.12
CA GLY A 299 -4.26 2.57 14.07
C GLY A 299 -5.59 1.81 14.11
N LEU A 300 -6.02 1.34 15.28
CA LEU A 300 -7.28 0.62 15.45
C LEU A 300 -8.53 1.46 15.14
N THR A 301 -8.42 2.79 15.22
CA THR A 301 -9.53 3.73 14.94
C THR A 301 -9.58 4.14 13.48
N ASN A 302 -8.42 4.39 12.86
CA ASN A 302 -8.36 5.02 11.54
C ASN A 302 -8.18 4.03 10.38
N ARG A 303 -7.74 2.78 10.63
CA ARG A 303 -7.47 1.83 9.55
C ARG A 303 -8.74 1.45 8.78
N PRO A 304 -8.81 1.73 7.47
CA PRO A 304 -10.03 1.52 6.67
C PRO A 304 -10.43 0.03 6.55
N GLU A 305 -9.48 -0.91 6.56
CA GLU A 305 -9.80 -2.34 6.54
C GLU A 305 -10.56 -2.81 7.79
N LEU A 306 -10.38 -2.16 8.95
CA LEU A 306 -11.17 -2.48 10.15
C LEU A 306 -12.63 -2.04 9.95
N ALA A 307 -12.84 -0.85 9.38
CA ALA A 307 -14.17 -0.39 9.02
C ALA A 307 -14.81 -1.30 7.94
N ALA A 308 -14.01 -1.82 6.99
CA ALA A 308 -14.47 -2.78 6.00
C ALA A 308 -14.90 -4.12 6.64
N SER A 309 -14.06 -4.70 7.50
CA SER A 309 -14.34 -5.94 8.23
C SER A 309 -15.56 -5.80 9.14
N GLN A 310 -15.70 -4.66 9.84
CA GLN A 310 -16.90 -4.35 10.63
C GLN A 310 -18.17 -4.31 9.78
N ALA A 311 -18.12 -3.70 8.59
CA ALA A 311 -19.25 -3.66 7.68
C ALA A 311 -19.61 -5.08 7.17
N ILE A 312 -18.62 -5.92 6.88
CA ILE A 312 -18.84 -7.33 6.53
C ILE A 312 -19.55 -8.08 7.67
N VAL A 313 -19.12 -7.89 8.92
CA VAL A 313 -19.81 -8.45 10.09
C VAL A 313 -21.29 -8.01 10.14
N GLN A 314 -21.57 -6.71 9.92
CA GLN A 314 -22.95 -6.22 9.87
C GLN A 314 -23.77 -6.84 8.72
N ALA A 315 -23.16 -7.10 7.57
CA ALA A 315 -23.81 -7.82 6.48
C ALA A 315 -24.22 -9.25 6.91
N THR A 316 -23.34 -9.98 7.61
CA THR A 316 -23.66 -11.33 8.11
C THR A 316 -24.77 -11.33 9.16
N ILE A 317 -24.86 -10.28 9.99
CA ILE A 317 -25.95 -10.12 10.97
C ILE A 317 -27.29 -9.93 10.26
N ALA A 318 -27.34 -9.12 9.19
CA ALA A 318 -28.53 -8.94 8.38
C ALA A 318 -28.98 -10.27 7.73
N LYS A 319 -28.03 -11.02 7.15
CA LYS A 319 -28.28 -12.35 6.57
C LYS A 319 -28.76 -13.38 7.60
N LEU A 320 -28.22 -13.35 8.82
CA LEU A 320 -28.70 -14.22 9.89
C LEU A 320 -30.15 -13.90 10.29
N ARG A 321 -30.49 -12.60 10.41
CA ARG A 321 -31.87 -12.18 10.69
C ARG A 321 -32.82 -12.58 9.56
N GLN A 322 -32.40 -12.45 8.31
CA GLN A 322 -33.15 -12.92 7.13
C GLN A 322 -33.57 -14.38 7.27
N GLU A 323 -32.62 -15.28 7.54
CA GLU A 323 -32.92 -16.72 7.65
C GLU A 323 -33.75 -17.08 8.90
N ARG A 324 -33.59 -16.33 10.01
CA ARG A 324 -34.44 -16.50 11.20
C ARG A 324 -35.89 -16.07 10.96
N MET A 325 -36.10 -15.04 10.14
CA MET A 325 -37.43 -14.54 9.83
C MET A 325 -38.11 -15.27 8.66
N ARG A 326 -37.36 -15.99 7.82
CA ARG A 326 -37.87 -16.69 6.63
C ARG A 326 -39.11 -17.56 6.87
N PRO A 327 -39.21 -18.39 7.93
CA PRO A 327 -40.43 -19.19 8.17
C PRO A 327 -41.60 -18.38 8.73
N LEU A 328 -41.37 -17.17 9.25
CA LEU A 328 -42.38 -16.34 9.92
C LEU A 328 -43.06 -15.35 8.97
N ILE A 329 -42.35 -14.93 7.91
CA ILE A 329 -42.84 -13.95 6.95
C ILE A 329 -43.16 -14.68 5.63
N PRO A 330 -44.39 -14.60 5.11
CA PRO A 330 -44.76 -15.29 3.88
C PRO A 330 -44.09 -14.68 2.66
N SER A 331 -43.73 -15.51 1.69
CA SER A 331 -43.44 -15.03 0.34
C SER A 331 -44.76 -14.70 -0.38
N LEU A 332 -44.80 -13.60 -1.11
CA LEU A 332 -45.98 -13.20 -1.88
C LEU A 332 -45.71 -13.51 -3.35
N VAL A 333 -46.55 -14.33 -3.96
CA VAL A 333 -46.51 -14.62 -5.39
C VAL A 333 -47.62 -13.83 -6.05
N PHE A 334 -47.26 -13.04 -7.05
CA PHE A 334 -48.18 -12.27 -7.88
C PHE A 334 -47.89 -12.59 -9.34
N GLN A 335 -48.85 -13.18 -10.04
CA GLN A 335 -48.69 -13.59 -11.43
C GLN A 335 -50.02 -13.58 -12.17
N GLY A 336 -49.99 -13.52 -13.50
CA GLY A 336 -51.16 -13.88 -14.31
C GLY A 336 -51.61 -15.33 -14.07
N ASN A 337 -52.82 -15.67 -14.48
CA ASN A 337 -53.24 -17.07 -14.48
C ASN A 337 -52.68 -17.78 -15.72
N SER A 338 -52.36 -19.06 -15.60
CA SER A 338 -51.96 -19.84 -16.78
C SER A 338 -53.14 -19.92 -17.77
N GLY A 339 -52.83 -19.87 -19.06
CA GLY A 339 -53.83 -19.99 -20.12
C GLY A 339 -54.39 -21.40 -20.25
N ALA A 340 -55.05 -21.68 -21.38
CA ALA A 340 -55.77 -22.94 -21.59
C ALA A 340 -54.92 -24.22 -21.45
N ASN A 341 -53.58 -24.10 -21.43
CA ASN A 341 -52.62 -25.18 -21.25
C ASN A 341 -52.23 -25.46 -19.78
N GLY A 342 -52.59 -24.59 -18.83
CA GLY A 342 -52.15 -24.69 -17.43
C GLY A 342 -50.65 -24.49 -17.19
N ASN A 343 -49.83 -24.45 -18.26
CA ASN A 343 -48.37 -24.50 -18.25
C ASN A 343 -47.69 -23.31 -18.96
N SER A 344 -48.47 -22.35 -19.49
CA SER A 344 -47.96 -21.15 -20.15
C SER A 344 -47.29 -20.21 -19.15
N ALA A 345 -46.38 -19.38 -19.66
CA ALA A 345 -45.97 -18.18 -18.93
C ALA A 345 -47.22 -17.37 -18.55
N PRO A 346 -47.35 -16.91 -17.28
CA PRO A 346 -48.57 -16.27 -16.80
C PRO A 346 -48.75 -14.85 -17.38
N LEU A 347 -49.31 -14.75 -18.58
CA LEU A 347 -49.77 -13.48 -19.16
C LEU A 347 -50.94 -12.95 -18.33
N ILE A 348 -50.92 -11.67 -17.97
CA ILE A 348 -51.95 -11.04 -17.13
C ILE A 348 -53.13 -10.52 -17.94
N GLY A 349 -52.97 -10.45 -19.27
CA GLY A 349 -54.02 -10.07 -20.17
C GLY A 349 -53.52 -9.80 -21.57
N GLY A 350 -54.43 -9.43 -22.46
CA GLY A 350 -54.15 -9.16 -23.87
C GLY A 350 -55.17 -9.80 -24.79
N MET A 351 -54.77 -9.97 -26.05
CA MET A 351 -55.61 -10.65 -27.04
C MET A 351 -55.58 -12.15 -26.75
N ALA A 352 -56.76 -12.74 -26.65
CA ALA A 352 -56.93 -14.16 -26.47
C ALA A 352 -57.84 -14.70 -27.58
N ALA A 353 -57.47 -15.86 -28.09
CA ALA A 353 -58.34 -16.69 -28.89
C ALA A 353 -58.39 -18.08 -28.23
N GLY A 354 -59.57 -18.67 -28.11
CA GLY A 354 -59.71 -19.96 -27.45
C GLY A 354 -61.03 -20.63 -27.79
N GLY A 355 -61.01 -21.96 -27.87
CA GLY A 355 -62.21 -22.74 -28.14
C GLY A 355 -61.91 -24.16 -28.59
N THR A 356 -62.97 -24.85 -29.00
CA THR A 356 -62.87 -26.19 -29.61
C THR A 356 -62.28 -26.04 -31.01
N LEU A 357 -61.51 -27.02 -31.48
CA LEU A 357 -61.02 -27.01 -32.86
C LEU A 357 -62.19 -26.92 -33.86
N GLY A 358 -62.24 -25.83 -34.62
CA GLY A 358 -63.32 -25.50 -35.56
C GLY A 358 -64.25 -24.36 -35.10
N ASP A 359 -64.21 -23.99 -33.81
CA ASP A 359 -64.99 -22.90 -33.23
C ASP A 359 -64.13 -22.11 -32.22
N ILE A 360 -63.28 -21.23 -32.77
CA ILE A 360 -62.35 -20.39 -32.00
C ILE A 360 -62.98 -19.01 -31.80
N GLN A 361 -63.15 -18.61 -30.53
CA GLN A 361 -63.64 -17.29 -30.19
C GLN A 361 -62.47 -16.36 -29.89
N TYR A 362 -62.59 -15.10 -30.32
CA TYR A 362 -61.61 -14.04 -30.07
C TYR A 362 -62.14 -13.06 -29.03
N GLY A 363 -61.25 -12.58 -28.17
CA GLY A 363 -61.59 -11.59 -27.16
C GLY A 363 -60.37 -11.02 -26.45
N SER A 364 -60.63 -10.21 -25.43
CA SER A 364 -59.62 -9.76 -24.49
C SER A 364 -59.69 -10.58 -23.22
N ARG A 365 -58.53 -10.89 -22.65
CA ARG A 365 -58.40 -11.56 -21.36
C ARG A 365 -57.70 -10.63 -20.36
N PHE A 366 -58.10 -10.69 -19.09
CA PHE A 366 -57.37 -10.09 -17.97
C PHE A 366 -57.60 -10.92 -16.71
N ASP A 367 -56.53 -11.35 -16.06
CA ASP A 367 -56.58 -12.15 -14.84
C ASP A 367 -55.28 -12.04 -14.06
N VAL A 368 -55.43 -12.08 -12.74
CA VAL A 368 -54.35 -11.87 -11.78
C VAL A 368 -54.58 -12.83 -10.62
N ASN A 369 -53.50 -13.46 -10.17
CA ASN A 369 -53.46 -14.33 -9.01
C ASN A 369 -52.45 -13.80 -8.00
N ALA A 370 -52.84 -13.76 -6.73
CA ALA A 370 -51.99 -13.37 -5.61
C ALA A 370 -52.05 -14.43 -4.51
N VAL A 371 -50.90 -14.96 -4.09
CA VAL A 371 -50.79 -16.05 -3.11
C VAL A 371 -49.77 -15.67 -2.05
N ALA A 372 -50.11 -15.88 -0.77
CA ALA A 372 -49.16 -15.80 0.34
C ALA A 372 -48.72 -17.22 0.75
N LEU A 373 -47.41 -17.45 0.79
CA LEU A 373 -46.81 -18.77 1.03
C LEU A 373 -45.89 -18.72 2.25
N TRP A 374 -46.22 -19.48 3.29
CA TRP A 374 -45.31 -19.80 4.39
C TRP A 374 -44.57 -21.09 4.06
N GLU A 375 -43.24 -21.04 4.10
CA GLU A 375 -42.40 -22.19 3.77
C GLU A 375 -41.67 -22.71 5.01
N LEU A 376 -41.91 -23.98 5.33
CA LEU A 376 -41.07 -24.77 6.24
C LEU A 376 -40.17 -25.67 5.39
N LYS A 377 -39.00 -25.16 5.03
CA LYS A 377 -38.03 -25.85 4.18
C LYS A 377 -37.59 -27.18 4.82
N ASN A 378 -37.85 -28.28 4.10
CA ASN A 378 -37.64 -29.65 4.60
C ASN A 378 -38.28 -29.89 5.98
N MET A 379 -39.57 -29.53 6.12
CA MET A 379 -40.31 -29.59 7.40
C MET A 379 -39.65 -28.78 8.53
N GLY A 380 -38.89 -27.73 8.18
CA GLY A 380 -38.17 -26.86 9.11
C GLY A 380 -36.73 -27.29 9.40
N ALA A 381 -36.33 -28.53 9.08
CA ALA A 381 -34.95 -28.98 9.25
C ALA A 381 -33.97 -28.19 8.36
N GLY A 382 -34.41 -27.83 7.15
CA GLY A 382 -33.64 -27.01 6.21
C GLY A 382 -33.46 -25.57 6.70
N ASN A 383 -34.51 -24.95 7.28
CA ASN A 383 -34.39 -23.62 7.90
C ASN A 383 -33.39 -23.64 9.06
N ARG A 384 -33.46 -24.65 9.94
CA ARG A 384 -32.51 -24.80 11.05
C ARG A 384 -31.08 -24.94 10.57
N ALA A 385 -30.84 -25.69 9.49
CA ALA A 385 -29.52 -25.83 8.90
C ALA A 385 -29.00 -24.49 8.34
N LEU A 386 -29.83 -23.75 7.59
CA LEU A 386 -29.48 -22.43 7.05
C LEU A 386 -29.18 -21.41 8.16
N ILE A 387 -29.98 -21.38 9.24
CA ILE A 387 -29.71 -20.49 10.38
C ILE A 387 -28.34 -20.81 10.99
N ARG A 388 -28.03 -22.09 11.20
CA ARG A 388 -26.71 -22.52 11.71
C ARG A 388 -25.58 -22.17 10.76
N GLU A 389 -25.77 -22.29 9.46
CA GLU A 389 -24.80 -21.87 8.45
C GLU A 389 -24.51 -20.36 8.55
N ARG A 390 -25.56 -19.53 8.63
CA ARG A 390 -25.41 -18.07 8.80
C ARG A 390 -24.78 -17.69 10.13
N GLU A 391 -25.07 -18.43 11.20
CA GLU A 391 -24.38 -18.26 12.49
C GLU A 391 -22.89 -18.56 12.37
N GLY A 392 -22.52 -19.64 11.67
CA GLY A 392 -21.13 -19.97 11.35
C GLY A 392 -20.44 -18.89 10.53
N GLN A 393 -21.08 -18.38 9.48
CA GLN A 393 -20.55 -17.28 8.66
C GLN A 393 -20.35 -15.99 9.47
N ARG A 394 -21.25 -15.66 10.40
CA ARG A 394 -21.08 -14.53 11.33
C ARG A 394 -19.88 -14.73 12.26
N LEU A 395 -19.71 -15.94 12.80
CA LEU A 395 -18.56 -16.26 13.65
C LEU A 395 -17.25 -16.14 12.86
N GLN A 396 -17.22 -16.64 11.62
CA GLN A 396 -16.06 -16.49 10.73
C GLN A 396 -15.73 -15.03 10.47
N ALA A 397 -16.73 -14.18 10.18
CA ALA A 397 -16.52 -12.74 9.97
C ALA A 397 -16.01 -12.02 11.23
N ASN A 398 -16.47 -12.41 12.42
CA ASN A 398 -15.96 -11.87 13.68
C ASN A 398 -14.51 -12.27 13.93
N ILE A 399 -14.14 -13.53 13.68
CA ILE A 399 -12.76 -14.01 13.81
C ILE A 399 -11.85 -13.24 12.85
N GLU A 400 -12.30 -13.03 11.61
CA GLU A 400 -11.53 -12.24 10.62
C GLU A 400 -11.35 -10.79 11.06
N LEU A 401 -12.37 -10.18 11.69
CA LEU A 401 -12.25 -8.85 12.28
C LEU A 401 -11.18 -8.83 13.40
N PHE A 402 -11.19 -9.79 14.33
CA PHE A 402 -10.18 -9.88 15.39
C PHE A 402 -8.77 -10.11 14.83
N ASN A 403 -8.64 -11.01 13.84
CA ASN A 403 -7.37 -11.23 13.15
C ASN A 403 -6.85 -9.94 12.47
N THR A 404 -7.76 -9.16 11.87
CA THR A 404 -7.41 -7.85 11.30
C THR A 404 -6.96 -6.85 12.38
N GLN A 405 -7.61 -6.84 13.55
CA GLN A 405 -7.22 -5.99 14.68
C GLN A 405 -5.82 -6.34 15.20
N ASP A 406 -5.54 -7.63 15.41
CA ASP A 406 -4.24 -8.12 15.86
C ASP A 406 -3.15 -7.78 14.84
N LYS A 407 -3.44 -7.95 13.54
CA LYS A 407 -2.52 -7.58 12.46
C LYS A 407 -2.23 -6.09 12.46
N VAL A 408 -3.23 -5.22 12.62
CA VAL A 408 -3.03 -3.76 12.70
C VAL A 408 -2.17 -3.37 13.89
N ALA A 409 -2.44 -3.92 15.07
CA ALA A 409 -1.63 -3.65 16.27
C ALA A 409 -0.16 -4.08 16.07
N ALA A 410 0.05 -5.27 15.50
CA ALA A 410 1.39 -5.77 15.19
C ALA A 410 2.11 -4.90 14.13
N GLU A 411 1.42 -4.49 13.07
CA GLU A 411 1.98 -3.61 12.04
C GLU A 411 2.41 -2.25 12.60
N VAL A 412 1.61 -1.63 13.48
CA VAL A 412 1.97 -0.38 14.15
C VAL A 412 3.22 -0.55 15.02
N ALA A 413 3.25 -1.58 15.87
CA ALA A 413 4.39 -1.85 16.73
C ALA A 413 5.68 -2.12 15.94
N GLN A 414 5.59 -2.90 14.86
CA GLN A 414 6.72 -3.19 13.98
C GLN A 414 7.21 -1.94 13.24
N ALA A 415 6.30 -1.17 12.64
CA ALA A 415 6.66 0.06 11.92
C ALA A 415 7.30 1.09 12.84
N HIS A 416 6.82 1.22 14.08
CA HIS A 416 7.41 2.10 15.07
C HIS A 416 8.81 1.65 15.49
N ALA A 417 9.02 0.35 15.76
CA ALA A 417 10.34 -0.19 16.08
C ALA A 417 11.34 0.03 14.92
N GLN A 418 10.88 -0.15 13.67
CA GLN A 418 11.68 0.14 12.47
C GLN A 418 12.06 1.62 12.40
N LEU A 419 11.12 2.54 12.65
CA LEU A 419 11.39 3.98 12.63
C LEU A 419 12.41 4.39 13.70
N ARG A 420 12.26 3.91 14.94
CA ARG A 420 13.22 4.18 16.03
C ARG A 420 14.62 3.67 15.71
N SER A 421 14.71 2.45 15.19
CA SER A 421 15.98 1.87 14.74
C SER A 421 16.59 2.68 13.60
N ALA A 422 15.80 3.03 12.59
CA ALA A 422 16.26 3.82 11.45
C ALA A 422 16.79 5.20 11.89
N LYS A 423 16.08 5.89 12.79
CA LYS A 423 16.53 7.18 13.35
C LYS A 423 17.91 7.08 13.99
N ASN A 424 18.14 6.05 14.81
CA ASN A 424 19.43 5.84 15.45
C ASN A 424 20.53 5.50 14.42
N ARG A 425 20.19 4.69 13.39
CA ARG A 425 21.13 4.36 12.31
C ARG A 425 21.55 5.58 11.50
N VAL A 426 20.67 6.57 11.28
CA VAL A 426 21.06 7.82 10.60
C VAL A 426 22.16 8.56 11.37
N ALA A 427 22.01 8.72 12.69
CA ALA A 427 23.00 9.41 13.52
C ALA A 427 24.37 8.70 13.54
N LEU A 428 24.36 7.37 13.60
CA LEU A 428 25.58 6.56 13.56
C LEU A 428 26.25 6.60 12.18
N ALA A 429 25.47 6.49 11.10
CA ALA A 429 25.98 6.52 9.75
C ALA A 429 26.50 7.92 9.35
N ASP A 430 25.86 8.98 9.84
CA ASP A 430 26.34 10.36 9.69
C ASP A 430 27.71 10.55 10.34
N THR A 431 27.87 10.09 11.58
CA THR A 431 29.15 10.12 12.29
C THR A 431 30.19 9.27 11.55
N GLY A 432 29.83 8.05 11.15
CA GLY A 432 30.72 7.15 10.42
C GLY A 432 31.22 7.74 9.10
N LEU A 433 30.36 8.45 8.35
CA LEU A 433 30.76 9.13 7.11
C LEU A 433 31.70 10.31 7.37
N ARG A 434 31.43 11.14 8.39
CA ARG A 434 32.32 12.24 8.77
C ARG A 434 33.71 11.74 9.16
N GLU A 435 33.77 10.72 10.00
CA GLU A 435 35.04 10.13 10.44
C GLU A 435 35.79 9.44 9.28
N ALA A 436 35.07 8.75 8.38
CA ALA A 436 35.70 8.13 7.21
C ALA A 436 36.29 9.16 6.24
N LEU A 437 35.65 10.33 6.09
CA LEU A 437 36.18 11.45 5.30
C LEU A 437 37.47 12.00 5.93
N ILE A 438 37.44 12.28 7.24
CA ILE A 438 38.62 12.74 7.99
C ILE A 438 39.75 11.71 7.90
N ASN A 439 39.43 10.43 8.04
CA ASN A 439 40.38 9.33 7.95
C ASN A 439 41.04 9.27 6.56
N TYR A 440 40.26 9.33 5.48
CA TYR A 440 40.79 9.33 4.12
C TYR A 440 41.68 10.55 3.85
N GLU A 441 41.22 11.76 4.19
CA GLU A 441 41.96 13.00 3.95
C GLU A 441 43.26 13.05 4.77
N GLY A 442 43.21 12.60 6.03
CA GLY A 442 44.37 12.46 6.89
C GLY A 442 45.41 11.49 6.33
N ASN A 443 44.97 10.30 5.89
CA ASN A 443 45.85 9.30 5.29
C ASN A 443 46.46 9.78 3.97
N LEU A 444 45.65 10.40 3.10
CA LEU A 444 46.13 10.93 1.82
C LEU A 444 47.19 12.02 2.03
N LYS A 445 46.96 12.93 2.99
CA LYS A 445 47.93 13.99 3.35
C LYS A 445 49.19 13.41 3.99
N GLY A 446 49.05 12.42 4.88
CA GLY A 446 50.17 11.74 5.53
C GLY A 446 51.05 10.97 4.54
N MET A 447 50.47 10.46 3.45
CA MET A 447 51.23 9.78 2.38
C MET A 447 52.17 10.72 1.61
N GLU A 448 51.93 12.03 1.63
CA GLU A 448 52.83 13.03 1.03
C GLU A 448 53.93 13.48 1.98
N GLN A 449 53.84 13.09 3.25
CA GLN A 449 54.80 13.47 4.28
C GLN A 449 55.79 12.33 4.51
N THR A 450 57.06 12.70 4.72
CA THR A 450 58.13 11.77 5.09
C THR A 450 58.60 12.03 6.50
N THR A 451 58.79 10.98 7.29
CA THR A 451 59.56 11.03 8.54
C THR A 451 60.88 10.28 8.36
N ARG A 452 61.78 10.44 9.32
CA ARG A 452 63.09 9.80 9.31
C ARG A 452 63.15 8.70 10.35
N PHE A 453 63.53 7.49 9.93
CA PHE A 453 63.82 6.36 10.81
C PHE A 453 65.28 5.94 10.58
N GLY A 454 66.17 6.37 11.49
CA GLY A 454 67.62 6.28 11.25
C GLY A 454 68.06 7.21 10.12
N ASP A 455 68.75 6.68 9.11
CA ASP A 455 69.15 7.43 7.89
C ASP A 455 68.15 7.28 6.73
N LEU A 456 67.05 6.55 6.92
CA LEU A 456 66.06 6.28 5.88
C LEU A 456 64.87 7.23 6.00
N LEU A 457 64.46 7.82 4.87
CA LEU A 457 63.18 8.52 4.75
C LEU A 457 62.08 7.48 4.53
N VAL A 458 61.03 7.54 5.35
CA VAL A 458 59.87 6.66 5.27
C VAL A 458 58.62 7.53 5.24
N LEU A 459 57.60 7.11 4.49
CA LEU A 459 56.31 7.81 4.48
C LEU A 459 55.66 7.74 5.87
N VAL A 460 55.01 8.84 6.29
CA VAL A 460 54.21 8.85 7.54
C VAL A 460 53.08 7.83 7.44
N ASN A 461 52.37 7.83 6.32
CA ASN A 461 51.32 6.86 6.01
C ASN A 461 51.65 6.16 4.69
N ARG A 462 51.49 4.84 4.66
CA ARG A 462 51.73 4.05 3.44
C ARG A 462 50.52 4.16 2.49
N PRO A 463 50.71 4.02 1.17
CA PRO A 463 49.58 4.00 0.23
C PRO A 463 48.49 3.00 0.58
N GLN A 464 48.86 1.83 1.14
CA GLN A 464 47.92 0.85 1.69
C GLN A 464 46.90 1.44 2.69
N GLU A 465 47.31 2.36 3.56
CA GLU A 465 46.41 2.99 4.55
C GLU A 465 45.40 3.92 3.85
N VAL A 466 45.82 4.55 2.74
CA VAL A 466 44.92 5.35 1.90
C VAL A 466 43.92 4.47 1.14
N VAL A 467 44.37 3.32 0.63
CA VAL A 467 43.48 2.32 0.01
C VAL A 467 42.44 1.82 1.01
N ALA A 468 42.87 1.44 2.22
CA ALA A 468 41.98 0.95 3.27
C ALA A 468 40.97 2.03 3.72
N SER A 469 41.43 3.27 3.91
CA SER A 469 40.54 4.39 4.27
C SER A 469 39.57 4.76 3.14
N LEU A 470 39.96 4.62 1.86
CA LEU A 470 39.06 4.81 0.72
C LEU A 470 37.95 3.75 0.66
N GLN A 471 38.28 2.47 0.91
CA GLN A 471 37.28 1.40 1.04
C GLN A 471 36.32 1.64 2.21
N GLN A 472 36.82 2.14 3.34
CA GLN A 472 35.98 2.53 4.48
C GLN A 472 35.06 3.72 4.13
N LEU A 473 35.56 4.70 3.38
CA LEU A 473 34.77 5.84 2.93
C LEU A 473 33.63 5.43 1.99
N ASP A 474 33.90 4.55 1.02
CA ASP A 474 32.88 3.97 0.16
C ASP A 474 31.79 3.23 0.97
N ASN A 475 32.19 2.38 1.91
CA ASN A 475 31.25 1.72 2.83
C ASN A 475 30.43 2.72 3.66
N ALA A 476 31.04 3.80 4.12
CA ALA A 476 30.37 4.84 4.90
C ALA A 476 29.34 5.62 4.05
N TYR A 477 29.64 5.92 2.77
CA TYR A 477 28.66 6.50 1.85
C TYR A 477 27.44 5.59 1.68
N ARG A 478 27.66 4.30 1.43
CA ARG A 478 26.57 3.32 1.27
C ARG A 478 25.72 3.23 2.53
N ALA A 479 26.35 3.17 3.72
CA ALA A 479 25.67 3.10 5.00
C ALA A 479 24.85 4.36 5.28
N TYR A 480 25.38 5.54 4.98
CA TYR A 480 24.70 6.83 5.18
C TYR A 480 23.44 6.95 4.32
N PHE A 481 23.56 6.79 3.01
CA PHE A 481 22.39 6.91 2.11
C PHE A 481 21.37 5.80 2.34
N LEU A 482 21.79 4.59 2.72
CA LEU A 482 20.86 3.55 3.15
C LEU A 482 20.11 3.96 4.41
N ALA A 483 20.80 4.46 5.44
CA ALA A 483 20.19 4.81 6.72
C ALA A 483 19.18 5.96 6.58
N VAL A 484 19.53 7.01 5.84
CA VAL A 484 18.63 8.16 5.58
C VAL A 484 17.36 7.69 4.88
N GLN A 485 17.51 6.89 3.82
CA GLN A 485 16.35 6.44 3.04
C GLN A 485 15.54 5.35 3.76
N ASP A 486 16.16 4.55 4.64
CA ASP A 486 15.45 3.66 5.55
C ASP A 486 14.58 4.43 6.55
N TYR A 487 15.06 5.57 7.06
CA TYR A 487 14.29 6.44 7.92
C TYR A 487 13.06 7.01 7.19
N ASN A 488 13.25 7.54 5.99
CA ASN A 488 12.15 8.03 5.15
C ASN A 488 11.11 6.93 4.88
N ARG A 489 11.54 5.73 4.44
CA ARG A 489 10.62 4.60 4.25
C ARG A 489 9.85 4.23 5.52
N SER A 490 10.52 4.25 6.67
CA SER A 490 9.92 3.90 7.96
C SER A 490 8.87 4.92 8.41
N GLN A 491 9.07 6.21 8.12
CA GLN A 491 8.07 7.27 8.35
C GLN A 491 6.76 6.98 7.61
N PHE A 492 6.84 6.67 6.30
CA PHE A 492 5.65 6.35 5.51
C PHE A 492 5.02 5.00 5.85
N ARG A 493 5.82 4.00 6.25
CA ARG A 493 5.30 2.73 6.77
C ARG A 493 4.50 2.93 8.05
N LEU A 494 5.00 3.73 8.99
CA LEU A 494 4.27 4.05 10.22
C LEU A 494 3.03 4.89 9.95
N PHE A 495 3.12 5.87 9.04
CA PHE A 495 1.98 6.67 8.60
C PHE A 495 0.84 5.82 8.06
N ARG A 496 1.14 4.85 7.19
CA ARG A 496 0.17 3.88 6.67
C ARG A 496 -0.31 2.91 7.78
N ALA A 497 0.57 2.45 8.67
CA ALA A 497 0.22 1.58 9.80
C ALA A 497 -0.82 2.22 10.73
N MET A 498 -0.71 3.52 10.98
CA MET A 498 -1.68 4.29 11.77
C MET A 498 -2.99 4.58 11.05
N GLY A 499 -3.11 4.25 9.76
CA GLY A 499 -4.34 4.38 8.99
C GLY A 499 -4.66 5.80 8.51
N TYR A 500 -3.68 6.71 8.50
CA TYR A 500 -3.93 8.06 8.01
C TYR A 500 -4.22 8.09 6.50
N PRO A 501 -5.20 8.90 6.07
CA PRO A 501 -5.59 8.96 4.67
C PRO A 501 -4.53 9.68 3.84
N ALA A 502 -4.30 9.16 2.63
CA ALA A 502 -3.36 9.73 1.66
C ALA A 502 -3.59 11.23 1.37
N GLU A 503 -4.85 11.67 1.46
CA GLU A 503 -5.29 13.05 1.23
C GLU A 503 -4.67 14.07 2.19
N VAL A 504 -4.29 13.66 3.40
CA VAL A 504 -3.63 14.55 4.39
C VAL A 504 -2.28 15.04 3.85
N LEU A 505 -1.55 14.18 3.15
CA LEU A 505 -0.25 14.52 2.56
C LEU A 505 -0.42 15.21 1.19
N ALA A 506 -1.44 14.85 0.43
CA ALA A 506 -1.68 15.41 -0.91
C ALA A 506 -2.26 16.84 -0.91
N CYS A 507 -3.12 17.17 0.08
CA CYS A 507 -3.93 18.40 0.03
C CYS A 507 -3.63 19.43 1.12
N ARG A 508 -3.06 19.05 2.28
CA ARG A 508 -2.96 19.97 3.43
C ARG A 508 -1.57 20.57 3.68
N ASN A 509 -0.49 19.85 3.38
CA ASN A 509 0.87 20.27 3.72
C ASN A 509 1.87 19.86 2.62
N LEU A 510 1.74 20.45 1.42
CA LEU A 510 2.73 20.27 0.37
C LEU A 510 4.04 20.95 0.78
N ILE A 511 5.13 20.18 0.82
CA ILE A 511 6.48 20.72 1.08
C ILE A 511 6.87 21.64 -0.09
N ASP A 512 6.65 21.14 -1.31
CA ASP A 512 6.88 21.85 -2.57
C ASP A 512 5.67 21.74 -3.50
N ALA A 513 5.52 22.74 -4.37
CA ALA A 513 4.56 22.71 -5.46
C ALA A 513 4.85 21.51 -6.39
N PRO A 514 3.82 20.80 -6.89
CA PRO A 514 4.03 19.69 -7.80
C PRO A 514 4.71 20.16 -9.09
N GLU A 515 5.69 19.38 -9.53
CA GLU A 515 6.38 19.52 -10.80
C GLU A 515 5.51 18.95 -11.93
N GLU A 516 5.55 19.60 -13.10
CA GLU A 516 4.85 19.11 -14.28
C GLU A 516 5.61 17.92 -14.88
N VAL A 517 5.04 16.73 -14.75
CA VAL A 517 5.66 15.47 -15.20
C VAL A 517 5.07 15.06 -16.54
N ASP A 518 5.91 14.78 -17.54
CA ASP A 518 5.46 14.19 -18.81
C ASP A 518 4.81 12.81 -18.55
N THR A 519 3.58 12.68 -19.03
CA THR A 519 2.71 11.53 -18.78
C THR A 519 2.54 10.64 -20.00
N THR A 520 3.12 11.06 -21.12
CA THR A 520 3.06 10.32 -22.37
C THR A 520 3.76 8.98 -22.23
N ARG A 521 3.20 7.96 -22.88
CA ARG A 521 3.78 6.63 -22.94
C ARG A 521 3.98 6.22 -24.40
N PRO A 522 5.00 5.39 -24.67
CA PRO A 522 5.17 4.74 -25.98
C PRO A 522 3.86 4.09 -26.47
N PHE A 523 3.65 4.08 -27.79
CA PHE A 523 2.39 3.67 -28.43
C PHE A 523 2.01 2.20 -28.21
N ASP A 524 2.97 1.38 -27.83
CA ASP A 524 2.88 -0.04 -27.51
C ASP A 524 2.40 -0.31 -26.08
N LEU A 525 2.43 0.68 -25.19
CA LEU A 525 1.81 0.59 -23.87
C LEU A 525 0.40 1.20 -23.90
N PRO A 526 -0.60 0.59 -23.23
CA PRO A 526 -1.94 1.17 -23.17
C PRO A 526 -1.82 2.58 -22.59
N PRO A 527 -2.53 3.61 -23.10
CA PRO A 527 -2.41 4.96 -22.59
C PRO A 527 -2.74 5.03 -21.09
N VAL A 528 -2.20 6.02 -20.37
CA VAL A 528 -2.72 6.30 -19.02
C VAL A 528 -4.15 6.77 -19.23
N THR A 529 -5.12 5.94 -18.86
CA THR A 529 -6.52 6.33 -18.89
C THR A 529 -6.66 7.50 -17.93
N ALA A 530 -6.91 8.70 -18.46
CA ALA A 530 -7.54 9.73 -17.66
C ALA A 530 -8.84 9.11 -17.12
N ILE A 531 -9.03 9.12 -15.80
CA ILE A 531 -10.35 8.85 -15.23
C ILE A 531 -11.31 9.83 -15.94
N PRO A 532 -12.46 9.40 -16.49
CA PRO A 532 -13.47 10.34 -16.96
C PRO A 532 -13.73 11.33 -15.83
N CYS A 533 -13.55 12.62 -16.10
CA CYS A 533 -13.69 13.69 -15.11
C CYS A 533 -15.06 13.59 -14.42
N ALA A 534 -15.08 12.99 -13.24
CA ALA A 534 -16.21 13.00 -12.34
C ALA A 534 -15.65 13.02 -10.93
N ASN A 535 -15.04 14.15 -10.56
CA ASN A 535 -14.96 14.63 -9.19
C ASN A 535 -14.63 16.13 -9.21
N ALA A 536 -15.69 16.94 -9.22
CA ALA A 536 -15.64 18.40 -9.07
C ALA A 536 -15.32 18.85 -7.63
N PHE A 537 -14.59 18.05 -6.85
CA PHE A 537 -14.33 18.31 -5.43
C PHE A 537 -12.91 18.82 -5.12
N CYS A 538 -12.04 18.97 -6.11
CA CYS A 538 -10.77 19.67 -5.96
C CYS A 538 -10.86 21.08 -6.54
N GLN A 539 -11.72 21.93 -5.96
CA GLN A 539 -11.52 23.38 -6.03
C GLN A 539 -10.73 23.82 -4.79
N PRO A 540 -9.64 24.59 -4.95
CA PRO A 540 -8.99 25.22 -3.80
C PRO A 540 -9.99 26.17 -3.11
N PRO A 541 -9.99 26.29 -1.77
CA PRO A 541 -10.82 27.28 -1.12
C PRO A 541 -10.33 28.68 -1.52
N GLY A 542 -11.18 29.44 -2.19
CA GLY A 542 -11.07 30.90 -2.27
C GLY A 542 -10.55 31.49 -3.59
N LYS A 543 -11.49 31.86 -4.46
CA LYS A 543 -11.62 33.25 -4.94
C LYS A 543 -13.11 33.60 -5.07
N ARG A 544 -13.77 33.81 -3.93
CA ARG A 544 -14.62 34.97 -3.59
C ARG A 544 -14.98 34.90 -2.12
#